data_AF-A0A920JRL3-F1
#
_entry.id   AF-A0A920JRL3-F1
#
_cell.length_a   1.000
_cell.length_b   1.000
_cell.length_c   1.000
_cell.angle_alpha   90.00
_cell.angle_beta   90.00
_cell.angle_gamma   90.00
#
_symmetry.space_group_name_H-M   'P 1'
#
loop_
_entity.id
_entity.type
_entity.pdbx_description
1 polymer ?
#
loop_
_entity_poly.entity_id
_entity_poly.type
_entity_poly.pdbx_seq_one_letter_code
_entity_poly.pdbx_strand_id
1 'polypeptide(L)'
;MASVCGSSLSMMDAGVPIKRPVAGIAMGLVKEGDKHVVLTDILGDEDHLGDMDFKVAGTSVGINALQMDIKVDGITSEIMSKALAQARDARLHILSEMGKVISEARKEPSPFAPRYTHVKIDQSKIAAVIGKGGATIKSIIEKTGAKLI
;
A
#
# COMPACT_ATOMS: atom_id res chain seq x y z
N MET A 1 5.99 -1.90 8.83
CA MET A 1 5.71 -0.75 7.93
C MET A 1 6.43 -0.84 6.59
N ALA A 2 7.62 -1.43 6.52
CA ALA A 2 8.37 -1.65 5.27
C ALA A 2 7.53 -2.21 4.11
N SER A 3 6.59 -3.14 4.37
CA SER A 3 5.71 -3.70 3.33
C SER A 3 4.88 -2.65 2.59
N VAL A 4 4.45 -1.57 3.27
CA VAL A 4 3.72 -0.46 2.62
C VAL A 4 4.63 0.29 1.66
N CYS A 5 5.84 0.67 2.12
CA CYS A 5 6.82 1.37 1.30
C CYS A 5 7.24 0.53 0.10
N GLY A 6 7.57 -0.75 0.34
CA GLY A 6 7.92 -1.71 -0.71
C GLY A 6 6.78 -1.93 -1.70
N SER A 7 5.54 -2.07 -1.24
CA SER A 7 4.38 -2.22 -2.14
C SER A 7 4.16 -0.97 -3.00
N SER A 8 4.34 0.22 -2.43
CA SER A 8 4.25 1.47 -3.21
C SER A 8 5.29 1.52 -4.32
N LEU A 9 6.54 1.16 -4.03
CA LEU A 9 7.61 1.10 -5.02
C LEU A 9 7.32 0.04 -6.09
N SER A 10 6.96 -1.18 -5.68
CA SER A 10 6.65 -2.29 -6.58
C SER A 10 5.47 -2.01 -7.49
N MET A 11 4.41 -1.37 -6.99
CA MET A 11 3.27 -0.97 -7.82
C MET A 11 3.67 0.05 -8.87
N MET A 12 4.46 1.06 -8.49
CA MET A 12 4.95 2.07 -9.43
C MET A 12 5.89 1.46 -10.48
N ASP A 13 6.80 0.58 -10.06
CA ASP A 13 7.73 -0.10 -10.95
C ASP A 13 7.00 -1.05 -11.92
N ALA A 14 5.93 -1.70 -11.47
CA ALA A 14 5.08 -2.55 -12.32
C ALA A 14 4.19 -1.74 -13.31
N GLY A 15 4.18 -0.41 -13.21
CA GLY A 15 3.35 0.47 -14.05
C GLY A 15 1.90 0.58 -13.60
N VAL A 16 1.60 0.24 -12.33
CA VAL A 16 0.27 0.44 -11.76
C VAL A 16 0.07 1.93 -11.50
N PRO A 17 -0.98 2.58 -12.07
CA PRO A 17 -1.19 4.01 -11.95
C PRO A 17 -1.77 4.39 -10.58
N ILE A 18 -0.95 4.31 -9.53
CA ILE A 18 -1.33 4.75 -8.18
C ILE A 18 -1.43 6.28 -8.14
N LYS A 19 -2.36 6.81 -7.34
CA LYS A 19 -2.59 8.27 -7.26
C LYS A 19 -1.38 9.03 -6.71
N ARG A 20 -0.72 8.50 -5.68
CA ARG A 20 0.46 9.05 -5.00
C ARG A 20 1.25 7.92 -4.32
N PRO A 21 2.58 8.05 -4.15
CA PRO A 21 3.35 7.12 -3.35
C PRO A 21 2.90 7.12 -1.88
N VAL A 22 3.00 5.96 -1.24
CA VAL A 22 2.58 5.73 0.15
C VAL A 22 3.75 5.19 0.95
N ALA A 23 4.02 5.78 2.11
CA ALA A 23 4.99 5.28 3.07
C ALA A 23 4.32 5.06 4.43
N GLY A 24 4.93 4.21 5.26
CA GLY A 24 4.51 4.00 6.63
C GLY A 24 5.69 4.04 7.58
N ILE A 25 5.41 4.37 8.84
CA ILE A 25 6.38 4.45 9.93
C ILE A 25 5.80 3.86 11.21
N ALA A 26 6.63 3.16 11.96
CA ALA A 26 6.28 2.66 13.29
C ALA A 26 6.84 3.64 14.32
N MET A 27 6.04 3.96 15.32
CA MET A 27 6.32 4.95 16.34
C MET A 27 6.08 4.30 17.69
N GLY A 28 6.85 4.73 18.69
CA GLY A 28 6.70 4.26 20.06
C GLY A 28 6.51 5.41 21.04
N LEU A 29 6.10 5.09 22.25
CA LEU A 29 6.07 6.00 23.38
C LEU A 29 6.67 5.29 24.60
N VAL A 30 7.55 5.99 25.31
CA VAL A 30 7.97 5.62 26.67
C VAL A 30 7.52 6.73 27.61
N LYS A 31 6.88 6.37 28.72
CA LYS A 31 6.27 7.28 29.69
C LYS A 31 6.62 6.86 31.11
N GLU A 32 7.18 7.79 31.88
CA GLU A 32 7.47 7.62 33.31
C GLU A 32 6.88 8.80 34.09
N GLY A 33 5.82 8.54 34.87
CA GLY A 33 5.04 9.61 35.50
C GLY A 33 4.47 10.57 34.46
N ASP A 34 4.82 11.85 34.56
CA ASP A 34 4.39 12.91 33.62
C ASP A 34 5.36 13.08 32.43
N LYS A 35 6.54 12.46 32.48
CA LYS A 35 7.52 12.54 31.39
C LYS A 35 7.20 11.51 30.33
N HIS A 36 7.35 11.90 29.07
CA HIS A 36 7.18 10.99 27.93
C HIS A 36 8.14 11.33 26.81
N VAL A 37 8.50 10.33 26.01
CA VAL A 37 9.32 10.44 24.82
C VAL A 37 8.67 9.66 23.70
N VAL A 38 8.51 10.30 22.53
CA VAL A 38 8.04 9.63 21.31
C VAL A 38 9.26 9.12 20.54
N LEU A 39 9.28 7.83 20.25
CA LEU A 39 10.31 7.16 19.47
C LEU A 39 9.86 7.05 18.00
N THR A 40 10.78 7.27 17.07
CA THR A 40 10.54 7.12 15.62
C THR A 40 11.27 5.90 15.10
N ASP A 41 10.62 5.13 14.23
CA ASP A 41 11.17 3.91 13.62
C ASP A 41 11.62 2.87 14.64
N ILE A 42 10.70 2.53 15.54
CA ILE A 42 11.01 1.65 16.67
C ILE A 42 11.52 0.28 16.23
N LEU A 43 12.50 -0.21 16.98
CA LEU A 43 12.97 -1.59 16.93
C LEU A 43 12.00 -2.51 17.66
N GLY A 44 12.14 -3.82 17.44
CA GLY A 44 11.31 -4.83 18.11
C GLY A 44 11.43 -4.78 19.64
N ASP A 45 12.63 -4.50 20.16
CA ASP A 45 12.86 -4.38 21.60
C ASP A 45 12.20 -3.11 22.18
N GLU A 46 12.20 -2.01 21.43
CA GLU A 46 11.55 -0.75 21.81
C GLU A 46 10.01 -0.86 21.76
N ASP A 47 9.46 -1.66 20.85
CA ASP A 47 8.05 -2.04 20.86
C ASP A 47 7.76 -2.86 22.12
N HIS A 48 8.52 -3.93 22.37
CA HIS A 48 8.28 -4.84 23.49
C HIS A 48 8.32 -4.15 24.86
N LEU A 49 9.26 -3.21 25.04
CA LEU A 49 9.48 -2.49 26.29
C LEU A 49 8.74 -1.14 26.38
N GLY A 50 8.18 -0.66 25.27
CA GLY A 50 7.47 0.62 25.19
C GLY A 50 6.04 0.55 25.75
N ASP A 51 5.51 1.71 26.09
CA ASP A 51 4.18 1.88 26.69
C ASP A 51 3.05 2.01 25.65
N MET A 52 3.43 2.31 24.42
CA MET A 52 2.54 2.35 23.25
C MET A 52 3.37 2.15 22.00
N ASP A 53 2.83 1.40 21.05
CA ASP A 53 3.27 1.43 19.67
C ASP A 53 2.11 1.86 18.77
N PHE A 54 2.42 2.71 17.80
CA PHE A 54 1.46 3.02 16.76
C PHE A 54 2.13 3.09 15.41
N LYS A 55 1.40 2.61 14.41
CA LYS A 55 1.84 2.52 13.02
C LYS A 55 0.97 3.46 12.22
N VAL A 56 1.60 4.37 11.48
CA VAL A 56 0.89 5.30 10.60
C VAL A 56 1.41 5.15 9.18
N ALA A 57 0.49 5.07 8.23
CA ALA A 57 0.80 5.01 6.81
C ALA A 57 -0.02 6.04 6.04
N GLY A 58 0.57 6.61 5.00
CA GLY A 58 -0.06 7.68 4.25
C GLY A 58 0.78 8.22 3.10
N THR A 59 0.21 9.22 2.45
CA THR A 59 0.85 9.98 1.38
C THR A 59 1.44 11.29 1.95
N SER A 60 1.99 12.12 1.06
CA SER A 60 2.43 13.47 1.40
C SER A 60 1.30 14.39 1.87
N VAL A 61 0.04 14.08 1.51
CA VAL A 61 -1.13 14.95 1.77
C VAL A 61 -2.09 14.41 2.83
N GLY A 62 -1.86 13.21 3.35
CA GLY A 62 -2.79 12.64 4.32
C GLY A 62 -2.41 11.25 4.82
N ILE A 63 -3.15 10.79 5.82
CA ILE A 63 -3.05 9.46 6.42
C ILE A 63 -4.07 8.54 5.73
N ASN A 64 -3.62 7.34 5.36
CA ASN A 64 -4.47 6.29 4.79
C ASN A 64 -4.80 5.21 5.81
N ALA A 65 -3.89 4.93 6.74
CA ALA A 65 -4.09 3.95 7.80
C ALA A 65 -3.38 4.40 9.08
N LEU A 66 -4.02 4.11 10.21
CA LEU A 66 -3.49 4.29 11.55
C LEU A 66 -3.86 3.04 12.36
N GLN A 67 -2.87 2.42 12.97
CA GLN A 67 -3.04 1.33 13.92
C GLN A 67 -2.38 1.75 15.22
N MET A 68 -3.05 1.56 16.35
CA MET A 68 -2.57 1.93 17.67
C MET A 68 -2.73 0.74 18.61
N ASP A 69 -1.68 0.42 19.35
CA ASP A 69 -1.67 -0.55 20.42
C ASP A 69 -1.16 0.15 21.69
N ILE A 70 -2.06 0.37 22.65
CA ILE A 70 -1.81 1.15 23.86
C ILE A 70 -1.70 0.15 25.02
N LYS A 71 -0.56 0.16 25.70
CA LYS A 71 -0.25 -0.79 26.77
C LYS A 71 -0.43 -0.17 28.17
N VAL A 72 -0.58 1.16 28.26
CA VAL A 72 -0.77 1.91 29.51
C VAL A 72 -1.90 2.93 29.44
N ASP A 73 -2.45 3.28 30.60
CA ASP A 73 -3.40 4.39 30.72
C ASP A 73 -2.70 5.76 30.70
N GLY A 74 -3.48 6.82 30.48
CA GLY A 74 -2.99 8.20 30.62
C GLY A 74 -2.31 8.76 29.37
N ILE A 75 -2.59 8.21 28.18
CA ILE A 75 -2.22 8.82 26.91
C ILE A 75 -3.23 9.91 26.56
N THR A 76 -2.79 11.16 26.60
CA THR A 76 -3.63 12.33 26.33
C THR A 76 -3.67 12.66 24.83
N SER A 77 -4.70 13.39 24.41
CA SER A 77 -4.82 13.91 23.04
C SER A 77 -3.61 14.79 22.64
N GLU A 78 -3.01 15.50 23.60
CA GLU A 78 -1.83 16.32 23.35
C GLU A 78 -0.60 15.46 23.00
N ILE A 79 -0.38 14.36 23.73
CA ILE A 79 0.71 13.42 23.45
C ILE A 79 0.50 12.82 22.06
N MET A 80 -0.72 12.38 21.75
CA MET A 80 -1.05 11.81 20.44
C MET A 80 -0.86 12.82 19.30
N SER A 81 -1.22 14.08 19.50
CA SER A 81 -1.02 15.14 18.49
C SER A 81 0.46 15.33 18.17
N LYS A 82 1.32 15.40 19.19
CA LYS A 82 2.78 15.47 19.03
C LYS A 82 3.34 14.24 18.32
N ALA A 83 2.88 13.05 18.74
CA ALA A 83 3.34 11.79 18.18
C ALA A 83 2.95 11.66 16.69
N LEU A 84 1.72 12.05 16.32
CA LEU A 84 1.27 12.06 14.93
C LEU A 84 1.99 13.12 14.07
N ALA A 85 2.35 14.26 14.65
CA ALA A 85 3.16 15.27 13.96
C ALA A 85 4.58 14.74 13.67
N GLN A 86 5.24 14.14 14.66
CA GLN A 86 6.56 13.51 14.47
C GLN A 86 6.49 12.37 13.43
N ALA A 87 5.43 11.56 13.47
CA ALA A 87 5.22 10.49 12.52
C ALA A 87 4.95 10.99 11.09
N ARG A 88 4.28 12.15 10.95
CA ARG A 88 4.12 12.82 9.64
C ARG A 88 5.47 13.19 9.07
N ASP A 89 6.35 13.80 9.87
CA ASP A 89 7.65 14.26 9.38
C ASP A 89 8.55 13.08 9.00
N ALA A 90 8.55 12.01 9.80
CA ALA A 90 9.24 10.76 9.48
C ALA A 90 8.69 10.12 8.18
N ARG A 91 7.36 10.11 8.00
CA ARG A 91 6.73 9.61 6.77
C ARG A 91 7.15 10.43 5.54
N LEU A 92 7.20 11.76 5.67
CA LEU A 92 7.64 12.65 4.59
C LEU A 92 9.13 12.43 4.26
N HIS A 93 9.97 12.18 5.26
CA HIS A 93 11.37 11.81 5.06
C HIS A 93 11.48 10.51 4.24
N ILE A 94 10.77 9.45 4.62
CA ILE A 94 10.78 8.18 3.89
C ILE A 94 10.27 8.35 2.44
N LEU A 95 9.18 9.10 2.25
CA LEU A 95 8.67 9.41 0.91
C LEU A 95 9.71 10.16 0.06
N SER A 96 10.46 11.08 0.65
CA SER A 96 11.53 11.80 -0.02
C SER A 96 12.65 10.85 -0.47
N GLU A 97 13.10 9.93 0.40
CA GLU A 97 14.11 8.94 0.05
C GLU A 97 13.63 7.96 -1.03
N MET A 98 12.39 7.47 -0.93
CA MET A 98 11.75 6.64 -1.96
C MET A 98 11.72 7.36 -3.32
N GLY A 99 11.37 8.66 -3.30
CA GLY A 99 11.26 9.50 -4.50
C GLY A 99 12.58 9.70 -5.24
N LYS A 100 13.74 9.52 -4.58
CA LYS A 100 15.06 9.54 -5.25
C LYS A 100 15.27 8.36 -6.19
N VAL A 101 14.54 7.26 -5.97
CA VAL A 101 14.62 6.04 -6.79
C VAL A 101 13.54 6.03 -7.85
N ILE A 102 12.28 6.26 -7.45
CA ILE A 102 11.13 6.31 -8.34
C ILE A 102 10.09 7.28 -7.78
N SER A 103 9.84 8.36 -8.53
CA SER A 103 8.93 9.43 -8.11
C SER A 103 7.50 9.27 -8.65
N GLU A 104 7.34 8.49 -9.73
CA GLU A 104 6.07 8.23 -10.40
C GLU A 104 5.99 6.80 -10.93
N ALA A 105 4.77 6.31 -11.14
CA ALA A 105 4.57 5.00 -11.77
C ALA A 105 5.10 4.98 -13.21
N ARG A 106 5.66 3.85 -13.63
CA ARG A 106 6.06 3.66 -15.03
C ARG A 106 4.84 3.80 -15.94
N LYS A 107 5.04 4.44 -17.10
CA LYS A 107 3.97 4.68 -18.08
C LYS A 107 3.44 3.37 -18.69
N GLU A 108 4.32 2.41 -18.88
CA GLU A 108 4.00 1.13 -19.49
C GLU A 108 4.14 0.01 -18.46
N PRO A 109 3.18 -0.93 -18.38
CA PRO A 109 3.32 -2.15 -17.60
C PRO A 109 4.49 -2.99 -18.12
N SER A 110 4.99 -3.89 -17.25
CA SER A 110 6.03 -4.86 -17.60
C SER A 110 5.73 -5.61 -18.92
N PRO A 111 6.75 -5.94 -19.74
CA PRO A 111 6.57 -6.79 -20.92
C PRO A 111 6.05 -8.20 -20.55
N PHE A 112 6.25 -8.63 -19.30
CA PHE A 112 5.77 -9.91 -18.78
C PHE A 112 4.38 -9.80 -18.11
N ALA A 113 3.82 -8.60 -18.00
CA ALA A 113 2.47 -8.43 -17.47
C ALA A 113 1.41 -8.99 -18.44
N PRO A 114 0.27 -9.50 -17.94
CA PRO A 114 -0.84 -9.91 -18.80
C PRO A 114 -1.27 -8.78 -19.75
N ARG A 115 -1.40 -9.10 -21.04
CA ARG A 115 -1.81 -8.14 -22.09
C ARG A 115 -3.20 -8.47 -22.60
N TYR A 116 -3.94 -7.42 -22.95
CA TYR A 116 -5.20 -7.56 -23.67
C TYR A 116 -4.94 -7.63 -25.16
N THR A 117 -5.53 -8.62 -25.82
CA THR A 117 -5.55 -8.70 -27.29
C THR A 117 -6.98 -8.45 -27.76
N HIS A 118 -7.15 -7.45 -28.63
CA HIS A 118 -8.45 -7.16 -29.23
C HIS A 118 -8.61 -7.93 -30.53
N VAL A 119 -9.61 -8.81 -30.56
CA VAL A 119 -10.01 -9.53 -31.77
C VAL A 119 -11.41 -9.05 -32.16
N LYS A 120 -11.52 -8.36 -33.30
CA LYS A 120 -12.81 -7.94 -33.84
C LYS A 120 -13.43 -9.10 -34.61
N ILE A 121 -14.65 -9.47 -34.25
CA ILE A 121 -15.44 -10.48 -34.97
C ILE A 121 -16.67 -9.86 -35.59
N ASP A 122 -17.20 -10.53 -36.61
CA ASP A 122 -18.51 -10.19 -37.16
C ASP A 122 -19.60 -10.46 -36.11
N GLN A 123 -20.56 -9.55 -35.98
CA GLN A 123 -21.66 -9.68 -35.02
C GLN A 123 -22.48 -10.95 -35.24
N SER A 124 -22.64 -11.39 -36.50
CA SER A 124 -23.31 -12.65 -36.84
C SER A 124 -22.63 -13.90 -36.24
N LYS A 125 -21.33 -13.80 -35.91
CA LYS A 125 -20.53 -14.92 -35.39
C LYS A 125 -20.43 -14.94 -33.87
N ILE A 126 -21.01 -13.97 -33.16
CA ILE A 126 -20.98 -13.92 -31.68
C ILE A 126 -21.57 -15.20 -31.08
N ALA A 127 -22.73 -15.65 -31.59
CA ALA A 127 -23.38 -16.87 -31.10
C ALA A 127 -22.51 -18.13 -31.25
N ALA A 128 -21.70 -18.19 -32.31
CA ALA A 128 -20.79 -19.30 -32.55
C ALA A 128 -19.60 -19.29 -31.58
N VAL A 129 -19.07 -18.11 -31.25
CA VAL A 129 -17.96 -17.94 -30.27
C VAL A 129 -18.42 -18.25 -28.85
N ILE A 130 -19.62 -17.79 -28.46
CA ILE A 130 -20.20 -18.11 -27.16
C ILE A 130 -20.55 -19.60 -27.09
N GLY A 131 -21.17 -20.13 -28.13
CA GLY A 131 -21.70 -21.49 -28.17
C GLY A 131 -22.96 -21.68 -27.33
N LYS A 132 -23.59 -22.86 -27.44
CA LYS A 132 -24.82 -23.18 -26.70
C LYS A 132 -24.56 -23.11 -25.18
N GLY A 133 -25.28 -22.24 -24.48
CA GLY A 133 -25.12 -22.04 -23.03
C GLY A 133 -23.72 -21.57 -22.60
N GLY A 134 -22.92 -20.99 -23.51
CA GLY A 134 -21.55 -20.57 -23.23
C GLY A 134 -20.52 -21.70 -23.22
N ALA A 135 -20.86 -22.91 -23.69
CA ALA A 135 -19.95 -24.06 -23.63
C ALA A 135 -18.64 -23.83 -24.40
N THR A 136 -18.73 -23.21 -25.59
CA THR A 136 -17.55 -22.94 -26.44
C THR A 136 -16.62 -21.93 -25.79
N ILE A 137 -17.15 -20.78 -25.36
CA ILE A 137 -16.33 -19.73 -24.71
C ILE A 137 -15.69 -20.23 -23.41
N LYS A 138 -16.42 -21.00 -22.59
CA LYS A 138 -15.87 -21.63 -21.38
C LYS A 138 -14.74 -22.61 -21.70
N SER A 139 -14.90 -23.44 -22.73
CA SER A 139 -13.84 -24.36 -23.16
C SER A 139 -12.59 -23.63 -23.66
N ILE A 140 -12.74 -22.49 -24.35
CA ILE A 140 -11.60 -21.65 -24.77
C ILE A 140 -10.88 -21.08 -23.55
N ILE A 141 -11.61 -20.53 -22.59
CA ILE A 141 -11.05 -19.99 -21.33
C ILE A 141 -10.28 -21.09 -20.59
N GLU A 142 -10.86 -22.28 -20.44
CA GLU A 142 -10.26 -23.40 -19.71
C GLU A 142 -8.97 -23.90 -20.38
N LYS A 143 -8.95 -24.01 -21.71
CA LYS A 143 -7.78 -24.49 -22.46
C LYS A 143 -6.64 -23.47 -22.53
N THR A 144 -6.97 -22.19 -22.59
CA THR A 144 -5.97 -21.12 -22.80
C THR A 144 -5.55 -20.42 -21.51
N GLY A 145 -6.33 -20.55 -20.44
CA GLY A 145 -6.18 -19.77 -19.22
C GLY A 145 -6.49 -18.27 -19.39
N ALA A 146 -6.88 -17.83 -20.59
CA ALA A 146 -7.19 -16.44 -20.87
C ALA A 146 -8.59 -16.07 -20.36
N LYS A 147 -8.74 -14.84 -19.88
CA LYS A 147 -10.07 -14.28 -19.59
C LYS A 147 -10.58 -13.57 -20.83
N LEU A 148 -11.71 -14.04 -21.36
CA LEU A 148 -12.46 -13.36 -22.43
C LEU A 148 -13.49 -12.43 -21.78
N ILE A 149 -13.51 -11.16 -22.20
CA ILE A 149 -14.40 -10.10 -21.73
C ILE A 149 -15.22 -9.62 -22.93
#